data_AF-A0A3M2BBB2-F1
#
_entry.id   AF-A0A3M2BBB2-F1
#
_cell.length_a   1.000
_cell.length_b   1.000
_cell.length_c   1.000
_cell.angle_alpha   90.00
_cell.angle_beta   90.00
_cell.angle_gamma   90.00
#
_symmetry.space_group_name_H-M   'P 1'
#
loop_
_entity.id
_entity.type
_entity.pdbx_description
1 polymer ?
#
loop_
_entity_poly.entity_id
_entity_poly.type
_entity_poly.pdbx_seq_one_letter_code
_entity_poly.pdbx_strand_id
1 'polypeptide(L)'
;MELIDALLSIEIQNVFAEALRTRRGLHLSFRWGDDTASDDDGRAGGPDSDAEGEFPQVRIATLAGTDLLVTPRHLEREAPPGSPRGLHVEYEDLVGYDWITEDTGGKVAAHEEHYDRLYLYTRGRRTHVLEDLGPAVYPLMTFLGRVVELRSQKVLLRRLDPEDVDLLGRALHAAAAGPFVEDREMPEFFGQDRASLQVVAHLWPRLNLAAPALREILESVVDFLIRRRERHPDAWDALVDARPEDLRAAYRAFAAIVR
;
A
#
# COMPACT_ATOMS: atom_id res chain seq x y z
N MET A 1 13.13 -4.72 -4.78
CA MET A 1 11.77 -5.19 -5.10
C MET A 1 11.07 -5.65 -3.81
N GLU A 2 10.03 -4.92 -3.41
CA GLU A 2 9.18 -5.24 -2.25
C GLU A 2 8.29 -6.46 -2.53
N LEU A 3 7.89 -7.20 -1.50
CA LEU A 3 7.06 -8.39 -1.68
C LEU A 3 5.67 -8.02 -2.24
N ILE A 4 5.09 -6.91 -1.77
CA ILE A 4 3.82 -6.39 -2.29
C ILE A 4 3.97 -6.03 -3.76
N ASP A 5 5.06 -5.35 -4.16
CA ASP A 5 5.35 -5.03 -5.56
C ASP A 5 5.45 -6.29 -6.43
N ALA A 6 6.12 -7.35 -5.95
CA ALA A 6 6.26 -8.61 -6.67
C ALA A 6 4.91 -9.31 -6.90
N LEU A 7 4.03 -9.28 -5.89
CA LEU A 7 2.69 -9.85 -6.00
C LEU A 7 1.81 -9.02 -6.91
N LEU A 8 1.84 -7.70 -6.76
CA LEU A 8 1.09 -6.81 -7.64
C LEU A 8 1.59 -6.90 -9.08
N SER A 9 2.89 -7.15 -9.30
CA SER A 9 3.43 -7.44 -10.63
C SER A 9 2.79 -8.68 -11.25
N ILE A 10 2.61 -9.76 -10.47
CA ILE A 10 1.92 -10.97 -10.91
C ILE A 10 0.44 -10.69 -11.18
N GLU A 11 -0.23 -9.93 -10.31
CA GLU A 11 -1.64 -9.60 -10.48
C GLU A 11 -1.88 -8.69 -11.70
N ILE A 12 -1.01 -7.72 -11.97
CA ILE A 12 -1.05 -6.91 -13.21
C ILE A 12 -1.04 -7.82 -14.43
N GLN A 13 -0.08 -8.73 -14.49
CA GLN A 13 0.04 -9.65 -15.62
C GLN A 13 -1.23 -10.52 -15.76
N ASN A 14 -1.67 -11.15 -14.66
CA ASN A 14 -2.80 -12.06 -14.68
C ASN A 14 -4.10 -11.35 -15.08
N VAL A 15 -4.43 -10.26 -14.40
CA VAL A 15 -5.70 -9.53 -14.60
C VAL A 15 -5.76 -8.94 -16.01
N PHE A 16 -4.70 -8.25 -16.46
CA PHE A 16 -4.74 -7.57 -17.75
C PHE A 16 -4.53 -8.53 -18.94
N ALA A 17 -3.76 -9.63 -18.78
CA ALA A 17 -3.65 -10.65 -19.82
C ALA A 17 -4.93 -11.48 -19.98
N GLU A 18 -5.67 -11.73 -18.89
CA GLU A 18 -7.02 -12.29 -18.97
C GLU A 18 -8.00 -11.34 -19.65
N ALA A 19 -7.95 -10.04 -19.32
CA ALA A 19 -8.82 -9.04 -19.93
C ALA A 19 -8.61 -8.91 -21.45
N LEU A 20 -7.36 -8.92 -21.92
CA LEU A 20 -7.04 -8.96 -23.36
C LEU A 20 -7.65 -10.16 -24.08
N ARG A 21 -7.63 -11.33 -23.44
CA ARG A 21 -8.13 -12.57 -24.04
C ARG A 21 -9.66 -12.59 -24.14
N THR A 22 -10.33 -11.89 -23.22
CA THR A 22 -11.78 -12.04 -23.01
C THR A 22 -12.60 -10.83 -23.48
N ARG A 23 -12.01 -9.63 -23.58
CA ARG A 23 -12.75 -8.40 -23.89
C ARG A 23 -12.38 -7.80 -25.25
N ARG A 24 -13.39 -7.67 -26.11
CA ARG A 24 -13.26 -6.94 -27.38
C ARG A 24 -13.25 -5.43 -27.15
N GLY A 25 -12.41 -4.71 -27.87
CA GLY A 25 -12.31 -3.23 -27.81
C GLY A 25 -11.47 -2.69 -26.64
N LEU A 26 -10.83 -3.55 -25.85
CA LEU A 26 -9.86 -3.14 -24.84
C LEU A 26 -8.51 -2.85 -25.52
N HIS A 27 -8.05 -1.60 -25.42
CA HIS A 27 -6.78 -1.16 -25.97
C HIS A 27 -5.76 -1.02 -24.83
N LEU A 28 -4.90 -2.03 -24.69
CA LEU A 28 -3.82 -2.00 -23.71
C LEU A 28 -2.52 -2.54 -24.29
N SER A 29 -1.40 -2.06 -23.76
CA SER A 29 -0.07 -2.55 -24.09
C SER A 29 0.72 -2.83 -22.81
N PHE A 30 1.50 -3.92 -22.84
CA PHE A 30 2.43 -4.27 -21.77
C PHE A 30 3.80 -3.71 -22.13
N ARG A 31 4.45 -3.07 -21.17
CA ARG A 31 5.88 -2.77 -21.23
C ARG A 31 6.56 -3.48 -20.08
N TRP A 32 7.70 -4.10 -20.39
CA TRP A 32 8.57 -4.68 -19.39
C TRP A 32 9.80 -3.79 -19.32
N GLY A 33 10.27 -3.57 -18.10
CA GLY A 33 11.57 -2.94 -17.87
C GLY A 33 12.65 -3.60 -18.73
N ASP A 34 13.36 -2.77 -19.50
CA ASP A 34 14.29 -3.08 -20.59
C ASP A 34 13.71 -3.48 -21.96
N ASP A 35 13.09 -2.50 -22.64
CA ASP A 35 12.95 -2.51 -24.10
C ASP A 35 13.49 -1.20 -24.76
N THR A 36 14.43 -0.53 -24.09
CA THR A 36 15.23 0.56 -24.70
C THR A 36 16.63 0.06 -25.03
N ALA A 37 16.71 -0.88 -25.98
CA ALA A 37 17.96 -1.20 -26.66
C ALA A 37 17.72 -1.53 -28.15
N SER A 38 16.91 -0.72 -28.85
CA SER A 38 17.08 -0.44 -30.29
C SER A 38 15.98 0.52 -30.76
N ASP A 39 16.27 1.82 -30.78
CA ASP A 39 16.48 2.52 -32.05
C ASP A 39 16.84 3.99 -31.79
N ASP A 40 17.79 4.43 -32.60
CA ASP A 40 18.51 5.68 -32.66
C ASP A 40 17.60 6.93 -32.64
N ASP A 41 17.81 7.84 -31.68
CA ASP A 41 17.90 9.29 -31.96
C ASP A 41 18.26 10.09 -30.68
N GLY A 42 19.49 10.60 -30.66
CA GLY A 42 20.10 11.28 -29.53
C GLY A 42 19.41 12.57 -29.07
N ARG A 43 18.60 12.48 -28.01
CA ARG A 43 18.28 13.60 -27.12
C ARG A 43 18.55 13.23 -25.67
N ALA A 44 19.35 14.09 -25.04
CA ALA A 44 19.85 13.95 -23.67
C ALA A 44 18.72 13.71 -22.66
N GLY A 45 18.80 12.57 -21.95
CA GLY A 45 18.04 12.31 -20.75
C GLY A 45 18.51 13.21 -19.61
N GLY A 46 17.58 13.93 -18.99
CA GLY A 46 17.80 14.67 -17.75
C GLY A 46 17.99 13.72 -16.55
N PRO A 47 18.58 14.20 -15.44
CA PRO A 47 19.09 13.36 -14.36
C PRO A 47 18.03 12.81 -13.38
N ASP A 48 16.74 12.71 -13.76
CA ASP A 48 15.65 12.27 -12.85
C ASP A 48 14.98 10.94 -13.27
N SER A 49 15.63 10.08 -14.07
CA SER A 49 15.08 8.74 -14.38
C SER A 49 15.49 7.70 -13.33
N ASP A 50 15.00 7.87 -12.10
CA ASP A 50 15.13 6.86 -11.05
C ASP A 50 14.09 5.74 -11.27
N ALA A 51 14.56 4.52 -11.54
CA ALA A 51 13.92 3.24 -11.18
C ALA A 51 12.53 2.84 -11.74
N GLU A 52 12.02 3.40 -12.85
CA GLU A 52 10.75 2.92 -13.46
C GLU A 52 10.88 1.65 -14.33
N GLY A 53 12.12 1.22 -14.60
CA GLY A 53 12.45 0.08 -15.48
C GLY A 53 12.53 -1.29 -14.80
N GLU A 54 11.99 -1.51 -13.60
CA GLU A 54 12.09 -2.83 -12.92
C GLU A 54 10.79 -3.65 -12.90
N PHE A 55 9.65 -3.07 -13.30
CA PHE A 55 8.34 -3.68 -13.08
C PHE A 55 7.50 -3.77 -14.35
N PRO A 56 6.57 -4.75 -14.45
CA PRO A 56 5.61 -4.79 -15.55
C PRO A 56 4.70 -3.57 -15.49
N GLN A 57 4.55 -2.91 -16.62
CA GLN A 57 3.69 -1.75 -16.78
C GLN A 57 2.56 -2.10 -17.76
N VAL A 58 1.35 -1.65 -17.44
CA VAL A 58 0.21 -1.72 -18.35
C VAL A 58 -0.21 -0.31 -18.71
N ARG A 59 -0.19 -0.02 -20.00
CA ARG A 59 -0.74 1.21 -20.56
C ARG A 59 -2.14 0.92 -21.09
N ILE A 60 -3.11 1.72 -20.69
CA ILE A 60 -4.52 1.60 -21.08
C ILE A 60 -4.92 2.87 -21.81
N ALA A 61 -5.33 2.74 -23.07
CA ALA A 61 -5.88 3.87 -23.81
C ALA A 61 -7.34 4.10 -23.40
N THR A 62 -7.64 5.30 -22.88
CA THR A 62 -9.01 5.72 -22.55
C THR A 62 -9.78 6.15 -23.80
N LEU A 63 -11.11 6.16 -23.72
CA LEU A 63 -11.98 6.63 -24.79
C LEU A 63 -11.81 8.14 -25.06
N ALA A 64 -11.30 8.90 -24.08
CA ALA A 64 -10.94 10.31 -24.24
C ALA A 64 -9.62 10.53 -25.00
N GLY A 65 -8.91 9.46 -25.38
CA GLY A 65 -7.62 9.55 -26.07
C GLY A 65 -6.44 9.91 -25.14
N THR A 66 -6.61 9.74 -23.83
CA THR A 66 -5.52 9.82 -22.84
C THR A 66 -5.06 8.43 -22.42
N ASP A 67 -3.79 8.29 -22.05
CA ASP A 67 -3.25 7.02 -21.57
C ASP A 67 -3.24 6.99 -20.03
N LEU A 68 -3.63 5.84 -19.48
CA LEU A 68 -3.42 5.49 -18.09
C LEU A 68 -2.27 4.51 -17.98
N LEU A 69 -1.31 4.80 -17.11
CA LEU A 69 -0.22 3.92 -16.75
C LEU A 69 -0.53 3.24 -15.42
N VAL A 70 -0.49 1.92 -15.42
CA VAL A 70 -0.71 1.08 -14.23
C VAL A 70 0.58 0.32 -13.96
N THR A 71 1.15 0.55 -12.78
CA THR A 71 2.35 -0.14 -12.29
C THR A 71 2.03 -0.84 -10.96
N PRO A 72 2.91 -1.69 -10.41
CA PRO A 72 2.68 -2.29 -9.10
C PRO A 72 2.59 -1.27 -7.96
N ARG A 73 3.09 -0.05 -8.16
CA ARG A 73 3.23 0.98 -7.13
C ARG A 73 2.17 2.06 -7.23
N HIS A 74 1.82 2.46 -8.44
CA HIS A 74 0.95 3.60 -8.66
C HIS A 74 0.10 3.45 -9.92
N LEU A 75 -0.89 4.34 -9.99
CA LEU A 75 -1.65 4.64 -11.19
C LEU A 75 -1.42 6.08 -11.60
N GLU A 76 -1.08 6.29 -12.86
CA GLU A 76 -0.87 7.62 -13.45
C GLU A 76 -1.77 7.83 -14.66
N ARG A 77 -2.25 9.06 -14.86
CA ARG A 77 -2.83 9.53 -16.13
C ARG A 77 -1.94 10.62 -16.70
N GLU A 78 -1.42 10.40 -17.91
CA GLU A 78 -0.66 11.43 -18.62
C GLU A 78 -1.52 12.69 -18.77
N ALA A 79 -0.96 13.85 -18.43
CA ALA A 79 -1.65 15.11 -18.62
C ALA A 79 -1.74 15.41 -20.13
N PRO A 80 -2.91 15.83 -20.65
CA PRO A 80 -2.96 16.45 -21.96
C PRO A 80 -2.01 17.64 -22.02
N PRO A 81 -1.38 17.92 -23.17
CA PRO A 81 -0.52 19.09 -23.33
C PRO A 81 -1.25 20.37 -22.88
N GLY A 82 -0.67 21.09 -21.90
CA GLY A 82 -1.23 22.35 -21.37
C GLY A 82 -2.19 22.22 -20.19
N SER A 83 -2.43 21.02 -19.64
CA SER A 83 -3.22 20.84 -18.41
C SER A 83 -2.35 20.88 -17.14
N PRO A 84 -2.82 21.51 -16.04
CA PRO A 84 -1.95 21.90 -14.92
C PRO A 84 -1.48 20.78 -13.99
N ARG A 85 -1.86 19.51 -14.18
CA ARG A 85 -1.18 18.30 -13.63
C ARG A 85 -1.93 17.03 -14.08
N GLY A 86 -1.18 15.98 -14.36
CA GLY A 86 -1.71 14.63 -14.56
C GLY A 86 -2.30 14.08 -13.26
N LEU A 87 -2.95 12.92 -13.33
CA LEU A 87 -3.35 12.19 -12.13
C LEU A 87 -2.19 11.31 -11.70
N HIS A 88 -1.84 11.32 -10.42
CA HIS A 88 -0.90 10.35 -9.84
C HIS A 88 -1.43 9.84 -8.50
N VAL A 89 -1.63 8.52 -8.41
CA VAL A 89 -2.15 7.84 -7.22
C VAL A 89 -1.18 6.74 -6.81
N GLU A 90 -0.45 6.98 -5.73
CA GLU A 90 0.30 5.93 -5.04
C GLU A 90 -0.68 4.96 -4.37
N TYR A 91 -0.45 3.66 -4.54
CA TYR A 91 -1.32 2.65 -3.93
C TYR A 91 -1.22 2.58 -2.40
N GLU A 92 -0.17 3.17 -1.83
CA GLU A 92 -0.04 3.35 -0.39
C GLU A 92 -1.08 4.31 0.19
N ASP A 93 -1.47 5.28 -0.62
CA ASP A 93 -2.50 6.24 -0.26
C ASP A 93 -3.90 5.72 -0.58
N LEU A 94 -4.06 4.66 -1.37
CA LEU A 94 -5.36 4.14 -1.78
C LEU A 94 -6.07 3.43 -0.62
N VAL A 95 -7.23 3.97 -0.22
CA VAL A 95 -8.07 3.44 0.87
C VAL A 95 -9.23 2.61 0.32
N GLY A 96 -9.67 2.91 -0.89
CA GLY A 96 -10.75 2.18 -1.55
C GLY A 96 -11.01 2.69 -2.96
N TYR A 97 -11.94 2.05 -3.64
CA TYR A 97 -12.42 2.47 -4.95
C TYR A 97 -13.91 2.12 -5.08
N ASP A 98 -14.60 2.83 -5.97
CA ASP A 98 -15.97 2.51 -6.38
C ASP A 98 -16.14 2.76 -7.87
N TRP A 99 -17.15 2.15 -8.48
CA TRP A 99 -17.56 2.33 -9.86
C TRP A 99 -19.02 2.83 -9.96
N ILE A 100 -19.73 2.91 -8.83
CA ILE A 100 -21.08 3.45 -8.70
C ILE A 100 -21.04 4.58 -7.64
N THR A 101 -21.63 5.74 -7.90
CA THR A 101 -21.62 6.86 -6.94
C THR A 101 -22.54 6.62 -5.72
N GLU A 102 -22.30 7.38 -4.64
CA GLU A 102 -23.09 7.42 -3.40
C GLU A 102 -24.60 7.75 -3.59
N ASP A 103 -25.03 8.21 -4.76
CA ASP A 103 -26.39 8.72 -5.00
C ASP A 103 -27.32 7.69 -5.68
N THR A 104 -27.22 6.42 -5.29
CA THR A 104 -28.03 5.32 -5.86
C THR A 104 -29.38 5.12 -5.16
N GLY A 105 -30.07 6.23 -4.88
CA GLY A 105 -31.51 6.24 -4.57
C GLY A 105 -32.41 6.19 -5.81
N GLY A 106 -31.87 6.50 -7.00
CA GLY A 106 -32.66 6.45 -8.22
C GLY A 106 -31.83 6.63 -9.48
N LYS A 107 -31.55 5.52 -10.17
CA LYS A 107 -31.45 5.36 -11.64
C LYS A 107 -30.62 4.11 -12.00
N VAL A 108 -31.26 2.95 -11.90
CA VAL A 108 -30.83 1.72 -12.60
C VAL A 108 -31.19 1.77 -14.11
N ALA A 109 -31.54 2.95 -14.63
CA ALA A 109 -31.93 3.15 -16.03
C ALA A 109 -30.79 3.65 -16.94
N ALA A 110 -29.64 4.07 -16.38
CA ALA A 110 -28.49 4.57 -17.13
C ALA A 110 -27.33 3.56 -17.10
N HIS A 111 -27.64 2.30 -17.40
CA HIS A 111 -26.69 1.16 -17.37
C HIS A 111 -25.54 1.27 -18.39
N GLU A 112 -25.48 2.32 -19.21
CA GLU A 112 -24.41 2.55 -20.21
C GLU A 112 -23.57 3.81 -19.92
N GLU A 113 -24.11 4.84 -19.27
CA GLU A 113 -23.41 6.13 -18.99
C GLU A 113 -22.50 6.10 -17.76
N HIS A 114 -22.61 5.09 -16.89
CA HIS A 114 -21.83 4.98 -15.65
C HIS A 114 -20.79 3.84 -15.66
N TYR A 115 -20.75 3.04 -16.72
CA TYR A 115 -19.86 1.88 -16.83
C TYR A 115 -18.44 2.23 -17.31
N ASP A 116 -18.11 3.52 -17.37
CA ASP A 116 -16.84 4.06 -17.87
C ASP A 116 -16.06 4.85 -16.81
N ARG A 117 -16.50 4.85 -15.54
CA ARG A 117 -15.85 5.62 -14.46
C ARG A 117 -15.37 4.76 -13.30
N LEU A 118 -14.31 5.21 -12.65
CA LEU A 118 -13.83 4.69 -11.37
C LEU A 118 -13.48 5.84 -10.43
N TYR A 119 -14.00 5.76 -9.21
CA TYR A 119 -13.72 6.67 -8.10
C TYR A 119 -12.62 6.05 -7.25
N LEU A 120 -11.55 6.80 -6.99
CA LEU A 120 -10.44 6.37 -6.14
C LEU A 120 -10.42 7.23 -4.87
N TYR A 121 -10.50 6.58 -3.72
CA TYR A 121 -10.46 7.24 -2.41
C TYR A 121 -9.04 7.15 -1.84
N THR A 122 -8.38 8.29 -1.65
CA THR A 122 -7.00 8.36 -1.15
C THR A 122 -6.93 9.00 0.24
N ARG A 123 -5.94 8.61 1.05
CA ARG A 123 -5.75 9.11 2.42
C ARG A 123 -5.43 10.60 2.40
N GLY A 124 -6.17 11.41 3.15
CA GLY A 124 -5.92 12.85 3.31
C GLY A 124 -6.18 13.72 2.07
N ARG A 125 -6.77 13.18 1.01
CA ARG A 125 -6.97 13.85 -0.30
C ARG A 125 -8.42 13.81 -0.79
N ARG A 126 -8.67 14.53 -1.89
CA ARG A 126 -9.93 14.52 -2.67
C ARG A 126 -10.08 13.18 -3.40
N THR A 127 -11.33 12.70 -3.53
CA THR A 127 -11.68 11.61 -4.44
C THR A 127 -11.20 11.91 -5.87
N HIS A 128 -10.49 10.97 -6.48
CA HIS A 128 -10.09 11.07 -7.87
C HIS A 128 -11.09 10.31 -8.75
N VAL A 129 -11.45 10.90 -9.89
CA VAL A 129 -12.35 10.26 -10.85
C VAL A 129 -11.57 9.95 -12.11
N LEU A 130 -11.50 8.66 -12.44
CA LEU A 130 -11.13 8.16 -13.74
C LEU A 130 -12.39 8.10 -14.58
N GLU A 131 -12.37 8.70 -15.76
CA GLU A 131 -13.50 8.75 -16.69
C GLU A 131 -13.08 8.14 -18.03
N ASP A 132 -14.05 7.86 -18.90
CA ASP A 132 -13.81 7.39 -20.26
C ASP A 132 -13.02 6.07 -20.32
N LEU A 133 -13.14 5.22 -19.30
CA LEU A 133 -12.39 3.96 -19.21
C LEU A 133 -12.93 2.86 -20.14
N GLY A 134 -14.22 2.92 -20.49
CA GLY A 134 -14.87 1.93 -21.34
C GLY A 134 -14.63 0.49 -20.86
N PRO A 135 -14.21 -0.45 -21.75
CA PRO A 135 -13.95 -1.84 -21.37
C PRO A 135 -12.89 -2.03 -20.28
N ALA A 136 -12.06 -1.03 -19.98
CA ALA A 136 -10.99 -1.10 -19.00
C ALA A 136 -11.44 -0.95 -17.55
N VAL A 137 -12.68 -0.49 -17.28
CA VAL A 137 -13.21 -0.34 -15.91
C VAL A 137 -13.05 -1.63 -15.12
N TYR A 138 -13.49 -2.76 -15.67
CA TYR A 138 -13.50 -4.03 -14.96
C TYR A 138 -12.12 -4.58 -14.61
N PRO A 139 -11.16 -4.70 -15.55
CA PRO A 139 -9.83 -5.16 -15.18
C PRO A 139 -9.14 -4.20 -14.21
N LEU A 140 -9.35 -2.88 -14.37
CA LEU A 140 -8.78 -1.91 -13.45
C LEU A 140 -9.39 -2.03 -12.05
N MET A 141 -10.71 -2.15 -11.95
CA MET A 141 -11.43 -2.40 -10.71
C MET A 141 -10.96 -3.71 -10.03
N THR A 142 -10.79 -4.78 -10.81
CA THR A 142 -10.31 -6.07 -10.31
C THR A 142 -8.90 -5.95 -9.73
N PHE A 143 -8.02 -5.25 -10.46
CA PHE A 143 -6.66 -5.00 -10.01
C PHE A 143 -6.61 -4.12 -8.75
N LEU A 144 -7.39 -3.03 -8.70
CA LEU A 144 -7.50 -2.19 -7.49
C LEU A 144 -8.06 -2.97 -6.30
N GLY A 145 -8.96 -3.94 -6.55
CA GLY A 145 -9.39 -4.92 -5.55
C GLY A 145 -8.23 -5.68 -4.94
N ARG A 146 -7.30 -6.15 -5.77
CA ARG A 146 -6.06 -6.82 -5.33
C ARG A 146 -5.11 -5.87 -4.61
N VAL A 147 -4.99 -4.63 -5.06
CA VAL A 147 -4.21 -3.60 -4.37
C VAL A 147 -4.72 -3.43 -2.93
N VAL A 148 -6.02 -3.18 -2.77
CA VAL A 148 -6.63 -2.98 -1.45
C VAL A 148 -6.58 -4.26 -0.62
N GLU A 149 -6.77 -5.44 -1.23
CA GLU A 149 -6.70 -6.73 -0.54
C GLU A 149 -5.28 -7.06 -0.05
N LEU A 150 -4.26 -6.90 -0.89
CA LEU A 150 -2.87 -7.20 -0.54
C LEU A 150 -2.32 -6.19 0.47
N ARG A 151 -2.80 -4.95 0.41
CA ARG A 151 -2.52 -3.92 1.43
C ARG A 151 -3.46 -4.02 2.63
N SER A 152 -4.49 -4.87 2.59
CA SER A 152 -5.39 -5.09 3.70
C SER A 152 -4.72 -5.91 4.78
N GLN A 153 -4.88 -5.43 6.01
CA GLN A 153 -4.46 -6.05 7.25
C GLN A 153 -4.77 -7.55 7.31
N LYS A 154 -5.91 -8.02 6.77
CA LYS A 154 -6.30 -9.44 6.85
C LYS A 154 -5.38 -10.36 6.04
N VAL A 155 -4.85 -9.89 4.92
CA VAL A 155 -3.91 -10.67 4.10
C VAL A 155 -2.50 -10.58 4.66
N LEU A 156 -2.09 -9.39 5.11
CA LEU A 156 -0.80 -9.19 5.78
C LEU A 156 -0.72 -10.04 7.06
N LEU A 157 -1.79 -10.12 7.85
CA LEU A 157 -1.85 -10.99 9.04
C LEU A 157 -1.71 -12.48 8.74
N ARG A 158 -2.27 -12.97 7.62
CA ARG A 158 -2.15 -14.39 7.24
C ARG A 158 -0.74 -14.80 6.85
N ARG A 159 0.12 -13.82 6.56
CA ARG A 159 1.51 -14.04 6.14
C ARG A 159 2.50 -13.88 7.28
N LEU A 160 2.08 -13.29 8.39
CA LEU A 160 2.86 -13.25 9.62
C LEU A 160 2.64 -14.53 10.40
N ASP A 161 3.71 -15.03 11.01
CA ASP A 161 3.58 -16.11 11.98
C ASP A 161 2.72 -15.61 13.16
N PRO A 162 1.69 -16.35 13.60
CA PRO A 162 0.93 -15.99 14.80
C PRO A 162 1.80 -15.70 16.02
N GLU A 163 2.96 -16.36 16.16
CA GLU A 163 3.90 -16.13 17.26
C GLU A 163 4.58 -14.75 17.14
N ASP A 164 4.96 -14.33 15.92
CA ASP A 164 5.52 -13.00 15.67
C ASP A 164 4.47 -11.91 15.96
N VAL A 165 3.22 -12.13 15.55
CA VAL A 165 2.11 -11.20 15.80
C VAL A 165 1.85 -11.05 17.29
N ASP A 166 1.83 -12.16 18.04
CA ASP A 166 1.66 -12.13 19.49
C ASP A 166 2.83 -11.42 20.19
N LEU A 167 4.07 -11.74 19.81
CA LEU A 167 5.27 -11.15 20.40
C LEU A 167 5.34 -9.63 20.18
N LEU A 168 5.03 -9.14 18.97
CA LEU A 168 4.94 -7.71 18.69
C LEU A 168 3.80 -7.04 19.46
N GLY A 169 2.68 -7.74 19.65
CA GLY A 169 1.57 -7.27 20.49
C GLY A 169 1.96 -7.14 21.96
N ARG A 170 2.64 -8.14 22.51
CA ARG A 170 3.20 -8.11 23.88
C ARG A 170 4.19 -6.95 24.04
N ALA A 171 5.06 -6.72 23.07
CA ALA A 171 5.98 -5.58 23.07
C ALA A 171 5.23 -4.22 23.07
N LEU A 172 4.22 -4.04 22.22
CA LEU A 172 3.39 -2.82 22.24
C LEU A 172 2.73 -2.60 23.59
N HIS A 173 2.13 -3.64 24.17
CA HIS A 173 1.53 -3.57 25.50
C HIS A 173 2.55 -3.28 26.60
N ALA A 174 3.73 -3.90 26.54
CA ALA A 174 4.82 -3.66 27.47
C ALA A 174 5.31 -2.20 27.41
N ALA A 175 5.45 -1.61 26.21
CA ALA A 175 5.81 -0.20 26.07
C ALA A 175 4.69 0.74 26.56
N ALA A 176 3.42 0.41 26.28
CA ALA A 176 2.27 1.26 26.60
C ALA A 176 1.90 1.25 28.10
N ALA A 177 2.03 0.11 28.78
CA ALA A 177 1.56 -0.09 30.15
C ALA A 177 2.65 -0.54 31.13
N GLY A 178 3.82 -0.96 30.63
CA GLY A 178 4.93 -1.40 31.47
C GLY A 178 5.80 -0.26 32.00
N PRO A 179 6.74 -0.57 32.90
CA PRO A 179 7.59 0.41 33.57
C PRO A 179 8.79 0.88 32.73
N PHE A 180 8.89 0.47 31.46
CA PHE A 180 10.08 0.70 30.64
C PHE A 180 10.28 2.17 30.24
N VAL A 181 9.17 2.91 30.08
CA VAL A 181 9.13 4.29 29.60
C VAL A 181 8.37 5.14 30.61
N GLU A 182 8.90 6.29 30.99
CA GLU A 182 8.14 7.29 31.76
C GLU A 182 7.28 8.17 30.84
N ASP A 183 6.17 8.72 31.34
CA ASP A 183 5.23 9.52 30.53
C ASP A 183 5.90 10.71 29.81
N ARG A 184 6.89 11.33 30.47
CA ARG A 184 7.67 12.44 29.91
C ARG A 184 8.59 12.03 28.75
N GLU A 185 8.94 10.75 28.67
CA GLU A 185 9.82 10.19 27.64
C GLU A 185 9.00 9.74 26.40
N MET A 186 7.69 9.55 26.53
CA MET A 186 6.83 8.99 25.47
C MET A 186 6.89 9.78 24.15
N PRO A 187 6.75 11.13 24.12
CA PRO A 187 6.79 11.87 22.87
C PRO A 187 8.16 11.85 22.20
N GLU A 188 9.23 11.76 22.99
CA GLU A 188 10.61 11.70 22.48
C GLU A 188 10.88 10.38 21.74
N PHE A 189 10.46 9.25 22.31
CA PHE A 189 10.75 7.94 21.73
C PHE A 189 9.72 7.45 20.73
N PHE A 190 8.46 7.86 20.85
CA PHE A 190 7.36 7.33 20.03
C PHE A 190 6.58 8.39 19.26
N GLY A 191 6.93 9.68 19.38
CA GLY A 191 6.23 10.79 18.72
C GLY A 191 4.79 11.00 19.21
N GLN A 192 4.38 10.31 20.28
CA GLN A 192 3.01 10.30 20.78
C GLN A 192 2.97 10.12 22.30
N ASP A 193 1.84 10.44 22.92
CA ASP A 193 1.64 10.22 24.35
C ASP A 193 1.28 8.75 24.69
N ARG A 194 1.23 8.44 25.99
CA ARG A 194 0.90 7.08 26.47
C ARG A 194 -0.50 6.64 26.05
N ALA A 195 -1.49 7.53 26.12
CA ALA A 195 -2.86 7.20 25.76
C ALA A 195 -2.95 6.77 24.29
N SER A 196 -2.24 7.46 23.40
CA SER A 196 -2.15 7.13 21.98
C SER A 196 -1.49 5.76 21.76
N LEU A 197 -0.36 5.49 22.43
CA LEU A 197 0.30 4.19 22.33
C LEU A 197 -0.55 3.05 22.90
N GLN A 198 -1.33 3.30 23.96
CA GLN A 198 -2.29 2.33 24.50
C GLN A 198 -3.41 2.00 23.50
N VAL A 199 -3.90 2.98 22.75
CA VAL A 199 -4.86 2.76 21.67
C VAL A 199 -4.23 1.90 20.57
N VAL A 200 -3.00 2.20 20.17
CA VAL A 200 -2.25 1.39 19.19
C VAL A 200 -2.10 -0.06 19.67
N ALA A 201 -1.66 -0.27 20.92
CA ALA A 201 -1.52 -1.60 21.50
C ALA A 201 -2.86 -2.35 21.57
N HIS A 202 -3.94 -1.70 22.02
CA HIS A 202 -5.26 -2.29 22.09
C HIS A 202 -5.83 -2.68 20.72
N LEU A 203 -5.57 -1.85 19.71
CA LEU A 203 -6.01 -2.10 18.36
C LEU A 203 -5.11 -3.07 17.61
N TRP A 204 -3.98 -3.53 18.16
CA TRP A 204 -3.16 -4.54 17.51
C TRP A 204 -3.87 -5.92 17.50
N PRO A 205 -3.79 -6.70 16.40
CA PRO A 205 -3.24 -6.39 15.09
C PRO A 205 -4.29 -5.85 14.09
N ARG A 206 -5.38 -5.25 14.58
CA ARG A 206 -6.50 -4.62 13.85
C ARG A 206 -6.19 -3.29 13.19
N LEU A 207 -4.96 -2.80 13.32
CA LEU A 207 -4.49 -1.59 12.65
C LEU A 207 -4.15 -1.88 11.19
N ASN A 208 -4.12 -0.85 10.36
CA ASN A 208 -3.57 -0.99 9.01
C ASN A 208 -2.08 -1.35 9.11
N LEU A 209 -1.74 -2.63 8.88
CA LEU A 209 -0.36 -3.11 8.97
C LEU A 209 0.55 -2.47 7.93
N ALA A 210 0.00 -2.00 6.80
CA ALA A 210 0.75 -1.29 5.76
C ALA A 210 1.03 0.18 6.09
N ALA A 211 0.58 0.71 7.24
CA ALA A 211 0.78 2.10 7.59
C ALA A 211 2.25 2.37 8.00
N PRO A 212 2.96 3.32 7.36
CA PRO A 212 4.35 3.66 7.71
C PRO A 212 4.51 4.02 9.19
N ALA A 213 3.58 4.81 9.72
CA ALA A 213 3.60 5.22 11.13
C ALA A 213 3.57 4.02 12.09
N LEU A 214 2.82 2.95 11.76
CA LEU A 214 2.79 1.76 12.62
C LEU A 214 4.13 1.03 12.62
N ARG A 215 4.80 0.98 11.46
CA ARG A 215 6.13 0.40 11.34
C ARG A 215 7.16 1.19 12.14
N GLU A 216 7.17 2.51 12.04
CA GLU A 216 8.05 3.39 12.82
C GLU A 216 7.82 3.21 14.33
N ILE A 217 6.56 3.14 14.76
CA ILE A 217 6.21 2.88 16.17
C ILE A 217 6.75 1.52 16.63
N LEU A 218 6.54 0.45 15.86
CA LEU A 218 7.01 -0.89 16.20
C LEU A 218 8.54 -0.96 16.26
N GLU A 219 9.23 -0.32 15.32
CA GLU A 219 10.70 -0.22 15.32
C GLU A 219 11.19 0.45 16.61
N SER A 220 10.66 1.63 16.92
CA SER A 220 11.00 2.38 18.12
C SER A 220 10.70 1.59 19.39
N VAL A 221 9.55 0.91 19.47
CA VAL A 221 9.16 0.09 20.62
C VAL A 221 10.13 -1.07 20.83
N VAL A 222 10.45 -1.81 19.76
CA VAL A 222 11.37 -2.97 19.84
C VAL A 222 12.76 -2.53 20.27
N ASP A 223 13.30 -1.50 19.63
CA ASP A 223 14.62 -0.97 19.96
C ASP A 223 14.67 -0.44 21.40
N PHE A 224 13.63 0.30 21.81
CA PHE A 224 13.57 0.89 23.13
C PHE A 224 13.48 -0.16 24.23
N LEU A 225 12.56 -1.14 24.11
CA LEU A 225 12.39 -2.19 25.10
C LEU A 225 13.66 -3.00 25.28
N ILE A 226 14.34 -3.37 24.18
CA ILE A 226 15.60 -4.12 24.27
C ILE A 226 16.67 -3.32 25.02
N ARG A 227 16.79 -2.02 24.77
CA ARG A 227 17.74 -1.14 25.49
C ARG A 227 17.40 -1.01 26.97
N ARG A 228 16.12 -1.08 27.35
CA ARG A 228 15.66 -0.92 28.75
C ARG A 228 15.54 -2.22 29.52
N ARG A 229 15.69 -3.38 28.87
CA ARG A 229 15.61 -4.71 29.49
C ARG A 229 16.44 -4.83 30.76
N GLU A 230 17.71 -4.42 30.73
CA GLU A 230 18.62 -4.54 31.88
C GLU A 230 18.16 -3.74 33.10
N ARG A 231 17.38 -2.66 32.89
CA ARG A 231 16.83 -1.83 33.98
C ARG A 231 15.55 -2.41 34.56
N HIS A 232 14.83 -3.24 33.81
CA HIS A 232 13.54 -3.81 34.21
C HIS A 232 13.46 -5.31 33.83
N PRO A 233 14.35 -6.17 34.37
CA PRO A 233 14.37 -7.58 34.00
C PRO A 233 13.07 -8.30 34.38
N ASP A 234 12.54 -8.05 35.58
CA ASP A 234 11.30 -8.70 36.04
C ASP A 234 10.10 -8.31 35.18
N ALA A 235 10.02 -7.04 34.75
CA ALA A 235 8.96 -6.58 33.88
C ALA A 235 9.11 -7.12 32.46
N TRP A 236 10.35 -7.32 31.98
CA TRP A 236 10.62 -7.96 30.70
C TRP A 236 10.12 -9.39 30.70
N ASP A 237 10.49 -10.17 31.71
CA ASP A 237 10.08 -11.57 31.84
C ASP A 237 8.58 -11.71 32.06
N ALA A 238 7.91 -10.74 32.70
CA ALA A 238 6.46 -10.78 32.91
C ALA A 238 5.62 -10.30 31.71
N LEU A 239 6.10 -9.31 30.95
CA LEU A 239 5.29 -8.63 29.92
C LEU A 239 5.70 -9.01 28.49
N VAL A 240 6.99 -9.22 28.24
CA VAL A 240 7.53 -9.55 26.92
C VAL A 240 7.81 -11.05 26.80
N ASP A 241 8.40 -11.65 27.83
CA ASP A 241 8.70 -13.09 27.95
C ASP A 241 9.24 -13.70 26.64
N ALA A 242 10.36 -13.14 26.16
CA ALA A 242 11.06 -13.58 24.96
C ALA A 242 12.53 -13.14 25.00
N ARG A 243 13.37 -13.75 24.17
CA ARG A 243 14.75 -13.26 24.00
C ARG A 243 14.75 -12.01 23.12
N PRO A 244 15.65 -11.03 23.34
CA PRO A 244 15.78 -9.85 22.49
C PRO A 244 15.96 -10.17 21.00
N GLU A 245 16.65 -11.27 20.68
CA GLU A 245 16.89 -11.73 19.31
C GLU A 245 15.59 -12.17 18.64
N ASP A 246 14.69 -12.81 19.39
CA ASP A 246 13.40 -13.29 18.89
C ASP A 246 12.48 -12.08 18.61
N LEU A 247 12.47 -11.08 19.50
CA LEU A 247 11.72 -9.83 19.27
C LEU A 247 12.23 -9.06 18.03
N ARG A 248 13.56 -9.01 17.84
CA ARG A 248 14.15 -8.43 16.60
C ARG A 248 13.84 -9.25 15.37
N ALA A 249 13.75 -10.57 15.48
CA ALA A 249 13.38 -11.44 14.37
C ALA A 249 11.91 -11.20 13.96
N ALA A 250 11.00 -11.14 14.94
CA ALA A 250 9.59 -10.83 14.71
C ALA A 250 9.39 -9.47 14.04
N TYR A 251 10.09 -8.42 14.50
CA TYR A 251 10.05 -7.11 13.82
C TYR A 251 10.59 -7.18 12.38
N ARG A 252 11.69 -7.91 12.14
CA ARG A 252 12.23 -8.08 10.79
C ARG A 252 11.29 -8.84 9.87
N ALA A 253 10.61 -9.87 10.36
CA ALA A 253 9.58 -10.60 9.61
C ALA A 253 8.41 -9.67 9.24
N PHE A 254 7.92 -8.89 10.21
CA PHE A 254 6.93 -7.85 9.98
C PHE A 254 7.37 -6.82 8.93
N ALA A 255 8.55 -6.23 9.12
CA ALA A 255 9.09 -5.21 8.24
C ALA A 255 9.38 -5.73 6.83
N ALA A 256 9.69 -7.02 6.65
CA ALA A 256 9.87 -7.63 5.34
C ALA A 256 8.55 -7.81 4.57
N ILE A 257 7.43 -7.93 5.28
CA ILE A 257 6.09 -8.09 4.68
C ILE A 257 5.45 -6.73 4.38
N VAL A 258 5.74 -5.73 5.20
CA VAL A 258 5.13 -4.40 5.19
C VAL A 258 5.98 -3.35 4.46
N ARG A 259 7.24 -3.68 4.12
CA ARG A 259 8.05 -2.88 3.19
C ARG A 259 7.46 -2.92 1.80
#